data_AF-A0A852TE08-F1
#
_entry.id   AF-A0A852TE08-F1
#
_cell.length_a   1.000
_cell.length_b   1.000
_cell.length_c   1.000
_cell.angle_alpha   90.00
_cell.angle_beta   90.00
_cell.angle_gamma   90.00
#
_symmetry.space_group_name_H-M   'P 1'
#
loop_
_entity.id
_entity.type
_entity.pdbx_description
1 polymer ?
#
loop_
_entity_poly.entity_id
_entity_poly.type
_entity_poly.pdbx_seq_one_letter_code
_entity_poly.pdbx_strand_id
1 'polypeptide(L)'
;MELSRKAIPYTPSTKPLHEMTIMIVSTSGVHLKDQEAFNTDPSVGDATFRIIPGDVDAKDLTVTHAAPKEHYNTDAPKEDINCVFPIDRLREMVDDGDLGGVAEKHMTMMGYSMRLNIINKETIPALVKEVVRSKADAVLLTAG
;
A
#
# COMPACT_ATOMS: atom_id res chain seq x y z
N MET A 1 17.13 27.11 11.67
CA MET A 1 15.75 27.35 11.23
C MET A 1 14.93 26.16 11.70
N GLU A 2 14.27 26.25 12.86
CA GLU A 2 13.34 25.22 13.33
C GLU A 2 12.06 25.34 12.49
N LEU A 3 11.79 24.34 11.67
CA LEU A 3 10.56 24.27 10.88
C LEU A 3 9.36 24.05 11.83
N SER A 4 8.34 24.89 11.70
CA SER A 4 7.05 24.78 12.38
C SER A 4 6.51 23.34 12.31
N ARG A 5 6.16 22.74 13.46
CA ARG A 5 5.56 21.39 13.55
C ARG A 5 4.11 21.29 13.01
N LYS A 6 3.60 22.35 12.38
CA LYS A 6 2.39 22.36 11.56
C LYS A 6 2.71 22.77 10.11
N ALA A 7 3.89 22.38 9.62
CA ALA A 7 4.27 22.56 8.23
C ALA A 7 3.34 21.75 7.32
N ILE A 8 2.97 22.34 6.19
CA ILE A 8 2.51 21.57 5.02
C ILE A 8 3.51 20.41 4.87
N PRO A 9 3.06 19.14 4.88
CA PRO A 9 3.94 17.99 4.82
C PRO A 9 4.51 17.87 3.40
N TYR A 10 5.36 18.83 3.04
CA TYR A 10 6.03 18.91 1.76
C TYR A 10 7.45 18.41 1.96
N THR A 11 7.73 17.26 1.35
CA THR A 11 9.07 16.73 1.21
C THR A 11 9.53 17.02 -0.22
N PRO A 12 10.55 17.88 -0.42
CA PRO A 12 11.08 18.13 -1.76
C PRO A 12 11.55 16.83 -2.42
N SER A 13 11.26 16.67 -3.71
CA SER A 13 11.87 15.59 -4.49
C SER A 13 13.38 15.80 -4.58
N THR A 14 14.15 14.72 -4.40
CA THR A 14 15.62 14.75 -4.45
C THR A 14 16.19 14.14 -5.72
N LYS A 15 15.34 13.55 -6.59
CA LYS A 15 15.71 12.84 -7.82
C LYS A 15 14.69 13.11 -8.93
N PRO A 16 15.05 12.97 -10.22
CA PRO A 16 14.07 12.92 -11.30
C PRO A 16 13.26 11.62 -11.27
N LEU A 17 12.02 11.65 -11.76
CA LEU A 17 11.06 10.53 -11.66
C LEU A 17 11.57 9.23 -12.32
N HIS A 18 12.23 9.34 -13.49
CA HIS A 18 12.81 8.22 -14.22
C HIS A 18 14.00 7.55 -13.53
N GLU A 19 14.49 8.11 -12.42
CA GLU A 19 15.51 7.48 -11.57
C GLU A 19 14.92 6.93 -10.26
N MET A 20 13.62 7.10 -10.02
CA MET A 20 12.98 6.72 -8.76
C MET A 20 12.52 5.27 -8.74
N THR A 21 12.75 4.62 -7.61
CA THR A 21 12.08 3.37 -7.24
C THR A 21 10.81 3.67 -6.42
N ILE A 22 9.66 3.19 -6.87
CA ILE A 22 8.36 3.44 -6.22
C ILE A 22 7.88 2.22 -5.43
N MET A 23 7.43 2.46 -4.20
CA MET A 23 6.76 1.49 -3.36
C MET A 23 5.26 1.78 -3.29
N ILE A 24 4.42 0.73 -3.23
CA ILE A 24 2.99 0.90 -2.96
C ILE A 24 2.75 0.66 -1.48
N VAL A 25 2.03 1.57 -0.85
CA VAL A 25 1.42 1.35 0.47
C VAL A 25 -0.08 1.53 0.30
N SER A 26 -0.84 0.46 0.52
CA SER A 26 -2.28 0.43 0.27
C SER A 26 -3.09 0.20 1.53
N THR A 27 -4.27 0.83 1.62
CA THR A 27 -5.30 0.51 2.62
C THR A 27 -6.50 -0.23 2.02
N SER A 28 -6.39 -0.68 0.78
CA SER A 28 -7.47 -1.36 0.03
C SER A 28 -7.79 -2.77 0.51
N GLY A 29 -6.98 -3.37 1.38
CA GLY A 29 -7.13 -4.76 1.81
C GLY A 29 -6.65 -5.77 0.77
N VAL A 30 -5.74 -5.39 -0.13
CA VAL A 30 -5.07 -6.31 -1.05
C VAL A 30 -4.19 -7.28 -0.28
N HIS A 31 -4.15 -8.55 -0.67
CA HIS A 31 -3.19 -9.54 -0.15
C HIS A 31 -2.97 -10.66 -1.18
N LEU A 32 -1.93 -11.49 -0.99
CA LEU A 32 -1.78 -12.71 -1.79
C LEU A 32 -2.90 -13.69 -1.49
N LYS A 33 -3.33 -14.46 -2.49
CA LYS A 33 -4.37 -15.50 -2.34
C LYS A 33 -3.99 -16.59 -1.33
N ASP A 34 -2.69 -16.85 -1.14
CA ASP A 34 -2.16 -17.83 -0.20
C ASP A 34 -1.79 -17.25 1.18
N GLN A 35 -1.85 -15.92 1.34
CA GLN A 35 -1.69 -15.26 2.63
C GLN A 35 -3.00 -15.30 3.43
N GLU A 36 -2.86 -15.23 4.76
CA GLU A 36 -3.99 -15.08 5.66
C GLU A 36 -4.80 -13.81 5.28
N ALA A 37 -6.07 -13.98 4.96
CA ALA A 37 -6.98 -12.88 4.67
C ALA A 37 -7.12 -11.93 5.86
N PHE A 38 -7.51 -10.68 5.61
CA PHE A 38 -7.76 -9.73 6.70
C PHE A 38 -9.00 -10.12 7.50
N ASN A 39 -8.94 -9.91 8.83
CA ASN A 39 -10.10 -10.14 9.68
C ASN A 39 -11.15 -9.02 9.50
N THR A 40 -12.32 -9.38 8.96
CA THR A 40 -13.42 -8.46 8.67
C THR A 40 -14.52 -8.45 9.75
N ASP A 41 -14.35 -9.16 10.86
CA ASP A 41 -15.29 -9.10 11.98
C ASP A 41 -15.24 -7.69 12.61
N PRO A 42 -16.35 -6.91 12.62
CA PRO A 42 -16.34 -5.54 13.13
C PRO A 42 -16.04 -5.45 14.64
N SER A 43 -16.20 -6.54 15.40
CA SER A 43 -15.89 -6.58 16.83
C SER A 43 -14.40 -6.77 17.11
N VAL A 44 -13.65 -7.35 16.15
CA VAL A 44 -12.22 -7.62 16.27
C VAL A 44 -11.42 -6.67 15.39
N GLY A 45 -11.75 -6.63 14.09
CA GLY A 45 -11.03 -5.94 13.03
C GLY A 45 -9.65 -6.51 12.76
N ASP A 46 -8.95 -5.94 11.79
CA ASP A 46 -7.56 -6.26 11.52
C ASP A 46 -6.67 -5.04 11.81
N ALA A 47 -5.59 -5.24 12.57
CA ALA A 47 -4.58 -4.23 12.85
C ALA A 47 -3.18 -4.66 12.38
N THR A 48 -3.12 -5.62 11.47
CA THR A 48 -1.89 -6.10 10.87
C THR A 48 -1.76 -5.54 9.45
N PHE A 49 -0.60 -5.76 8.84
CA PHE A 49 -0.37 -5.48 7.43
C PHE A 49 0.13 -6.76 6.75
N ARG A 50 0.06 -6.80 5.42
CA ARG A 50 0.70 -7.83 4.61
C ARG A 50 1.84 -7.21 3.82
N ILE A 51 2.84 -8.03 3.55
CA ILE A 51 3.96 -7.70 2.69
C ILE A 51 3.70 -8.40 1.36
N ILE A 52 3.76 -7.63 0.28
CA ILE A 52 3.60 -8.16 -1.08
C ILE A 52 4.97 -8.10 -1.78
N PRO A 53 5.48 -9.22 -2.31
CA PRO A 53 6.71 -9.23 -3.10
C PRO A 53 6.60 -8.30 -4.32
N GLY A 54 7.69 -7.61 -4.67
CA GLY A 54 7.73 -6.69 -5.82
C GLY A 54 7.67 -7.40 -7.18
N ASP A 55 7.97 -8.70 -7.21
CA ASP A 55 7.88 -9.59 -8.37
C ASP A 55 6.57 -10.39 -8.44
N VAL A 56 5.59 -10.06 -7.58
CA VAL A 56 4.27 -10.73 -7.55
C VAL A 56 3.56 -10.67 -8.90
N ASP A 57 2.92 -11.77 -9.30
CA ASP A 57 1.97 -11.72 -10.41
C ASP A 57 0.64 -11.13 -9.91
N ALA A 58 0.12 -10.11 -10.58
CA ALA A 58 -1.13 -9.45 -10.21
C ALA A 58 -2.30 -10.44 -10.09
N LYS A 59 -2.28 -11.54 -10.87
CA LYS A 59 -3.30 -12.59 -10.78
C LYS A 59 -3.28 -13.37 -9.46
N ASP A 60 -2.18 -13.32 -8.71
CA ASP A 60 -2.02 -14.01 -7.43
C ASP A 60 -2.48 -13.14 -6.24
N LEU A 61 -2.91 -11.91 -6.53
CA LEU A 61 -3.50 -10.99 -5.56
C LEU A 61 -5.02 -11.13 -5.49
N THR A 62 -5.56 -10.78 -4.33
CA THR A 62 -7.00 -10.63 -4.10
C THR A 62 -7.25 -9.54 -3.06
N VAL A 63 -8.51 -9.25 -2.76
CA VAL A 63 -8.92 -8.19 -1.84
C VAL A 63 -9.90 -8.72 -0.80
N THR A 64 -9.59 -8.46 0.47
CA THR A 64 -10.49 -8.68 1.61
C THR A 64 -10.68 -7.36 2.35
N HIS A 65 -11.92 -6.88 2.40
CA HIS A 65 -12.25 -5.60 3.03
C HIS A 65 -13.60 -5.67 3.75
N ALA A 66 -13.69 -5.01 4.91
CA ALA A 66 -14.84 -5.09 5.80
C ALA A 66 -15.93 -4.04 5.52
N ALA A 67 -15.63 -3.00 4.73
CA ALA A 67 -16.61 -1.98 4.42
C ALA A 67 -17.79 -2.54 3.59
N PRO A 68 -19.01 -2.02 3.78
CA PRO A 68 -20.17 -2.38 2.96
C PRO A 68 -19.91 -2.19 1.47
N LYS A 69 -20.54 -3.00 0.62
CA LYS A 69 -20.34 -2.99 -0.84
C LYS A 69 -20.70 -1.65 -1.47
N GLU A 70 -21.63 -0.93 -0.87
CA GLU A 70 -22.05 0.42 -1.28
C GLU A 70 -20.97 1.47 -1.05
N HIS A 71 -20.02 1.21 -0.14
CA HIS A 71 -18.90 2.09 0.18
C HIS A 71 -17.61 1.61 -0.49
N TYR A 72 -17.39 0.29 -0.52
CA TYR A 72 -16.22 -0.31 -1.14
C TYR A 72 -16.56 -1.63 -1.81
N ASN A 73 -16.71 -1.59 -3.14
CA ASN A 73 -17.00 -2.79 -3.91
C ASN A 73 -15.71 -3.51 -4.30
N THR A 74 -15.49 -4.69 -3.72
CA THR A 74 -14.32 -5.53 -4.02
C THR A 74 -14.42 -6.33 -5.32
N ASP A 75 -15.57 -6.32 -6.02
CA ASP A 75 -15.74 -7.11 -7.25
C ASP A 75 -14.76 -6.65 -8.34
N ALA A 76 -14.72 -5.36 -8.66
CA ALA A 76 -13.81 -4.83 -9.68
C ALA A 76 -12.32 -5.03 -9.31
N PRO A 77 -11.86 -4.74 -8.07
CA PRO A 77 -10.50 -5.09 -7.64
C PRO A 77 -10.16 -6.59 -7.69
N LYS A 78 -11.15 -7.49 -7.58
CA LYS A 78 -10.94 -8.94 -7.72
C LYS A 78 -10.83 -9.37 -9.18
N GLU A 79 -11.41 -8.61 -10.11
CA GLU A 79 -11.28 -8.82 -11.55
C GLU A 79 -9.98 -8.21 -12.08
N ASP A 80 -9.67 -6.96 -11.68
CA ASP A 80 -8.40 -6.28 -11.97
C ASP A 80 -7.88 -5.56 -10.72
N ILE A 81 -6.82 -6.12 -10.15
CA ILE A 81 -6.20 -5.58 -8.94
C ILE A 81 -5.60 -4.19 -9.18
N ASN A 82 -5.25 -3.85 -10.43
CA ASN A 82 -4.60 -2.59 -10.77
C ASN A 82 -5.50 -1.37 -10.55
N CYS A 83 -6.81 -1.55 -10.39
CA CYS A 83 -7.72 -0.48 -10.01
C CYS A 83 -7.42 0.10 -8.61
N VAL A 84 -6.80 -0.69 -7.72
CA VAL A 84 -6.51 -0.28 -6.33
C VAL A 84 -5.06 -0.52 -5.92
N PHE A 85 -4.35 -1.39 -6.64
CA PHE A 85 -2.95 -1.73 -6.43
C PHE A 85 -2.25 -1.80 -7.79
N PRO A 86 -1.87 -0.65 -8.37
CA PRO A 86 -1.48 -0.51 -9.78
C PRO A 86 -0.05 -1.03 -10.06
N ILE A 87 0.24 -2.26 -9.64
CA ILE A 87 1.58 -2.86 -9.74
C ILE A 87 2.02 -3.05 -11.19
N ASP A 88 1.13 -3.48 -12.07
CA ASP A 88 1.45 -3.67 -13.49
C ASP A 88 1.59 -2.33 -14.19
N ARG A 89 0.77 -1.33 -13.83
CA ARG A 89 0.90 0.03 -14.36
C ARG A 89 2.23 0.66 -13.98
N LEU A 90 2.72 0.44 -12.75
CA LEU A 90 4.05 0.91 -12.35
C LEU A 90 5.16 0.18 -13.13
N ARG A 91 5.00 -1.11 -13.43
CA ARG A 91 5.97 -1.87 -14.25
C ARG A 91 5.97 -1.38 -15.70
N GLU A 92 4.81 -1.11 -16.29
CA GLU A 92 4.70 -0.50 -17.62
C GLU A 92 5.43 0.85 -17.66
N MET A 93 5.29 1.69 -16.64
CA MET A 93 6.04 2.95 -16.53
C MET A 93 7.55 2.75 -16.37
N VAL A 94 8.01 1.63 -15.78
CA VAL A 94 9.44 1.28 -15.76
C VAL A 94 9.90 0.85 -17.15
N ASP A 95 9.12 0.03 -17.85
CA ASP A 95 9.42 -0.43 -19.20
C ASP A 95 9.48 0.73 -20.22
N ASP A 96 8.62 1.73 -20.04
CA ASP A 96 8.60 2.97 -20.83
C ASP A 96 9.72 3.95 -20.45
N GLY A 97 10.43 3.70 -19.34
CA GLY A 97 11.52 4.55 -18.84
C GLY A 97 11.06 5.79 -18.06
N ASP A 98 9.79 5.88 -17.69
CA ASP A 98 9.24 6.94 -16.85
C ASP A 98 9.60 6.78 -15.36
N LEU A 99 9.87 5.54 -14.92
CA LEU A 99 10.31 5.19 -13.57
C LEU A 99 11.62 4.41 -13.58
N GLY A 100 12.43 4.58 -12.54
CA GLY A 100 13.68 3.83 -12.37
C GLY A 100 13.47 2.41 -11.86
N GLY A 101 12.34 2.14 -11.19
CA GLY A 101 12.00 0.81 -10.72
C GLY A 101 10.76 0.74 -9.83
N VAL A 102 10.43 -0.49 -9.44
CA VAL A 102 9.42 -0.82 -8.42
C VAL A 102 10.12 -1.47 -7.23
N ALA A 103 9.70 -1.13 -6.01
CA ALA A 103 10.32 -1.65 -4.80
C ALA A 103 10.19 -3.18 -4.69
N GLU A 104 11.18 -3.85 -4.08
CA GLU A 104 11.17 -5.31 -3.87
C GLU A 104 10.02 -5.79 -2.99
N LYS A 105 9.39 -4.89 -2.25
CA LYS A 105 8.28 -5.17 -1.34
C LYS A 105 7.32 -4.00 -1.29
N HIS A 106 6.04 -4.32 -1.18
CA HIS A 106 4.95 -3.37 -0.96
C HIS A 106 4.22 -3.71 0.34
N MET A 107 3.48 -2.74 0.87
CA MET A 107 2.74 -2.91 2.11
C MET A 107 1.26 -2.69 1.86
N THR A 108 0.44 -3.47 2.53
CA THR A 108 -1.02 -3.37 2.41
C THR A 108 -1.66 -3.64 3.75
N MET A 109 -2.73 -2.92 4.04
CA MET A 109 -3.54 -3.08 5.23
C MET A 109 -5.02 -3.00 4.85
N MET A 110 -5.89 -3.44 5.76
CA MET A 110 -7.32 -3.27 5.64
C MET A 110 -7.74 -1.92 6.23
N GLY A 111 -8.23 -1.02 5.37
CA GLY A 111 -8.50 0.37 5.73
C GLY A 111 -9.71 0.58 6.64
N TYR A 112 -10.67 -0.35 6.66
CA TYR A 112 -11.88 -0.30 7.49
C TYR A 112 -11.69 -0.99 8.86
N SER A 113 -10.74 -0.50 9.65
CA SER A 113 -10.45 -1.06 10.99
C SER A 113 -10.78 -0.10 12.11
N MET A 114 -11.52 -0.58 13.11
CA MET A 114 -11.87 0.20 14.31
C MET A 114 -10.75 0.20 15.36
N ARG A 115 -9.62 -0.50 15.12
CA ARG A 115 -8.50 -0.61 16.07
C ARG A 115 -7.48 0.53 15.96
N LEU A 116 -7.95 1.77 15.80
CA LEU A 116 -7.11 2.95 15.52
C LEU A 116 -5.97 3.15 16.53
N ASN A 117 -6.19 2.85 17.81
CA ASN A 117 -5.15 2.97 18.84
C ASN A 117 -3.96 2.02 18.59
N ILE A 118 -4.23 0.78 18.18
CA ILE A 118 -3.18 -0.21 17.90
C ILE A 118 -2.52 0.12 16.57
N ILE A 119 -3.33 0.49 15.56
CA ILE A 119 -2.80 0.91 14.26
C ILE A 119 -1.80 2.06 14.41
N ASN A 120 -2.18 3.10 15.14
CA ASN A 120 -1.33 4.29 15.31
C ASN A 120 -0.09 4.03 16.17
N LYS A 121 -0.18 3.18 17.21
CA LYS A 121 0.91 2.97 18.17
C LYS A 121 1.85 1.83 17.80
N GLU A 122 1.39 0.86 17.01
CA GLU A 122 2.11 -0.38 16.75
C GLU A 122 2.26 -0.63 15.25
N THR A 123 1.15 -0.71 14.51
CA THR A 123 1.13 -1.13 13.10
C THR A 123 1.84 -0.13 12.19
N ILE A 124 1.50 1.16 12.28
CA ILE A 124 2.12 2.21 11.46
C ILE A 124 3.61 2.34 11.77
N PRO A 125 4.06 2.42 13.04
CA PRO A 125 5.49 2.40 13.36
C PRO A 125 6.23 1.17 12.81
N ALA A 126 5.62 -0.02 12.82
CA ALA A 126 6.21 -1.22 12.24
C ALA A 126 6.29 -1.14 10.70
N LEU A 127 5.22 -0.70 10.05
CA LEU A 127 5.17 -0.52 8.60
C LEU A 127 6.18 0.53 8.13
N VAL A 128 6.29 1.66 8.82
CA VAL A 128 7.26 2.73 8.49
C VAL A 128 8.69 2.22 8.55
N LYS A 129 9.02 1.32 9.48
CA LYS A 129 10.35 0.69 9.52
C LYS A 129 10.61 -0.12 8.24
N GLU A 130 9.62 -0.85 7.74
CA GLU A 130 9.76 -1.60 6.49
C GLU A 130 9.83 -0.68 5.26
N VAL A 131 9.04 0.40 5.23
CA VAL A 131 9.13 1.43 4.17
C VAL A 131 10.53 2.04 4.13
N VAL A 132 11.08 2.44 5.28
CA VAL A 132 12.45 3.00 5.35
C VAL A 132 13.50 1.98 4.93
N ARG A 133 13.32 0.69 5.27
CA ARG A 133 14.22 -0.41 4.87
C ARG A 133 14.17 -0.71 3.38
N SER A 134 13.03 -0.49 2.73
CA SER A 134 12.86 -0.74 1.29
C SER A 134 13.77 0.13 0.41
N LYS A 135 14.23 1.28 0.94
CA LYS A 135 14.97 2.31 0.21
C LYS A 135 14.25 2.83 -1.04
N ALA A 136 12.92 2.67 -1.11
CA ALA A 136 12.12 3.32 -2.14
C ALA A 136 12.27 4.85 -2.03
N ASP A 137 12.34 5.50 -3.19
CA ASP A 137 12.50 6.95 -3.27
C ASP A 137 11.18 7.69 -2.99
N ALA A 138 10.06 7.05 -3.32
CA ALA A 138 8.73 7.54 -3.02
C ALA A 138 7.74 6.40 -2.76
N VAL A 139 6.64 6.75 -2.08
CA VAL A 139 5.53 5.85 -1.80
C VAL A 139 4.29 6.34 -2.56
N LEU A 140 3.70 5.45 -3.36
CA LEU A 140 2.35 5.60 -3.87
C LEU A 140 1.36 5.12 -2.82
N LEU A 141 0.64 6.06 -2.21
CA LEU A 141 -0.45 5.77 -1.30
C LEU A 141 -1.71 5.49 -2.09
N THR A 142 -2.29 4.30 -1.89
CA THR A 142 -3.58 3.94 -2.48
C THR A 142 -4.60 3.68 -1.37
N ALA A 143 -5.82 4.17 -1.57
CA ALA A 143 -6.93 3.96 -0.66
C ALA A 143 -8.02 3.17 -1.37
N GLY A 144 -8.81 2.43 -0.58
CA GLY A 144 -10.07 1.85 -1.00
C GLY A 144 -11.21 2.83 -0.79
#